data_AF-A0A7V8Y472-F1
#
_entry.id   AF-A0A7V8Y472-F1
#
_cell.length_a   1.000
_cell.length_b   1.000
_cell.length_c   1.000
_cell.angle_alpha   90.00
_cell.angle_beta   90.00
_cell.angle_gamma   90.00
#
_symmetry.space_group_name_H-M   'P 1'
#
loop_
_entity.id
_entity.type
_entity.pdbx_description
1 polymer ?
#
loop_
_entity_poly.entity_id
_entity_poly.type
_entity_poly.pdbx_seq_one_letter_code
_entity_poly.pdbx_strand_id
1 'polypeptide(L)'
;MFPEIGDADSALSTIGARFSPLSQVAAGHAAQAWRAYRRRGGSRQRVIADFLIGAHAIAQADRLLTRDRGFYRSYFTAATVLDPTST
;
A
#
# COMPACT_ATOMS: atom_id res chain seq x y z
N MET A 1 21.25 -7.16 0.94
CA MET A 1 20.78 -6.24 2.00
C MET A 1 21.50 -4.93 1.79
N PHE A 2 20.83 -3.79 1.92
CA PHE A 2 21.43 -2.47 1.75
C PHE A 2 22.33 -2.17 2.96
N PRO A 3 23.66 -2.01 2.80
CA PRO A 3 24.56 -1.84 3.94
C PRO A 3 24.43 -0.46 4.60
N GLU A 4 24.21 0.61 3.82
CA GLU A 4 24.00 1.96 4.33
C GLU A 4 22.54 2.42 4.17
N ILE A 5 22.14 3.39 4.99
CA ILE A 5 20.75 3.91 5.03
C ILE A 5 20.27 4.45 3.68
N GLY A 6 21.18 5.01 2.86
CA GLY A 6 20.87 5.59 1.55
C GLY A 6 20.98 4.64 0.36
N ASP A 7 21.49 3.42 0.55
CA ASP A 7 21.72 2.49 -0.57
C ASP A 7 20.39 1.98 -1.15
N ALA A 8 19.38 1.82 -0.30
CA ALA A 8 18.03 1.43 -0.71
C ALA A 8 17.40 2.50 -1.61
N ASP A 9 17.48 3.77 -1.19
CA ASP A 9 16.94 4.90 -1.92
C ASP A 9 17.67 5.09 -3.26
N SER A 10 18.98 4.90 -3.26
CA SER A 10 19.81 4.95 -4.47
C SER A 10 19.39 3.87 -5.47
N ALA A 11 19.24 2.63 -5.02
CA ALA A 11 18.79 1.52 -5.86
C ALA A 11 17.37 1.75 -6.42
N LEU A 12 16.43 2.21 -5.59
CA LEU A 12 15.06 2.53 -6.04
C LEU A 12 15.03 3.67 -7.06
N SER A 13 15.93 4.65 -6.91
CA SER A 13 16.04 5.76 -7.86
C SER A 13 16.46 5.31 -9.27
N THR A 14 17.22 4.21 -9.39
CA THR A 14 17.64 3.67 -10.70
C THR A 14 16.48 3.20 -11.58
N ILE A 15 15.36 2.79 -10.96
CA ILE A 15 14.13 2.38 -11.66
C ILE A 15 13.11 3.53 -11.73
N GLY A 16 13.51 4.74 -11.38
CA GLY A 16 12.65 5.93 -11.36
C GLY A 16 11.65 5.97 -10.20
N ALA A 17 11.77 5.08 -9.21
CA ALA A 17 10.93 5.14 -8.02
C ALA A 17 11.29 6.37 -7.17
N ARG A 18 10.27 6.98 -6.56
CA ARG A 18 10.41 8.20 -5.75
C ARG A 18 9.76 8.00 -4.39
N PHE A 19 10.34 8.60 -3.36
CA PHE A 19 9.69 8.69 -2.07
C PHE A 19 8.46 9.60 -2.15
N SER A 20 7.34 9.12 -1.62
CA SER A 20 6.09 9.88 -1.52
C SER A 20 5.57 9.76 -0.09
N PRO A 21 5.64 10.83 0.72
CA PRO A 21 5.24 10.77 2.13
C PRO A 21 3.72 10.54 2.25
N LEU A 22 3.31 9.87 3.32
CA LEU A 22 1.90 9.62 3.59
C LEU A 22 1.18 10.92 3.98
N SER A 23 0.14 11.28 3.22
CA SER A 23 -0.73 12.41 3.54
C SER A 23 -1.69 12.09 4.69
N GLN A 24 -2.19 13.13 5.35
CA GLN A 24 -3.21 12.99 6.39
C GLN A 24 -4.51 12.34 5.86
N VAL A 25 -4.88 12.64 4.61
CA VAL A 25 -6.06 12.05 3.94
C VAL A 25 -5.87 10.54 3.77
N ALA A 26 -4.70 10.11 3.27
CA ALA A 26 -4.35 8.70 3.17
C ALA A 26 -4.36 8.01 4.54
N ALA A 27 -3.77 8.63 5.57
CA ALA A 27 -3.79 8.10 6.93
C ALA A 27 -5.23 7.92 7.46
N GLY A 28 -6.13 8.87 7.16
CA GLY A 28 -7.55 8.78 7.50
C GLY A 28 -8.25 7.59 6.84
N HIS A 29 -8.03 7.38 5.54
CA HIS A 29 -8.54 6.22 4.82
C HIS A 29 -8.02 4.89 5.39
N ALA A 30 -6.74 4.83 5.73
CA ALA A 30 -6.15 3.65 6.36
C ALA A 30 -6.82 3.34 7.71
N ALA A 31 -7.05 4.36 8.55
CA ALA A 31 -7.71 4.18 9.84
C ALA A 31 -9.15 3.66 9.70
N GLN A 32 -9.91 4.16 8.72
CA GLN A 32 -11.26 3.68 8.44
C GLN A 32 -11.26 2.21 7.99
N ALA A 33 -10.38 1.86 7.04
CA ALA A 33 -10.26 0.49 6.53
C ALA A 33 -9.78 -0.48 7.62
N TRP A 34 -8.80 -0.08 8.44
CA TRP A 34 -8.32 -0.85 9.60
C TRP A 34 -9.43 -1.11 10.62
N ARG A 35 -10.20 -0.09 10.98
CA ARG A 35 -11.34 -0.22 11.90
C ARG A 35 -12.38 -1.20 11.35
N ALA A 36 -12.68 -1.13 10.05
CA ALA A 36 -13.61 -2.06 9.39
C ALA A 36 -13.08 -3.50 9.42
N TYR A 37 -11.80 -3.70 9.11
CA TYR A 37 -11.13 -5.00 9.18
C TYR A 37 -11.21 -5.62 10.58
N ARG A 38 -10.85 -4.84 11.61
CA ARG A 38 -10.88 -5.27 13.01
C ARG A 38 -12.29 -5.64 13.48
N ARG A 39 -13.32 -4.90 13.04
CA ARG A 39 -14.72 -5.18 13.38
C ARG A 39 -15.24 -6.48 12.78
N ARG A 40 -14.74 -6.89 11.61
CA ARG A 40 -15.12 -8.14 10.94
C ARG A 40 -14.41 -9.37 11.51
N GLY A 41 -13.73 -9.24 12.65
CA GLY A 41 -12.93 -10.32 13.23
C GLY A 41 -11.66 -10.62 12.43
N GLY A 42 -11.12 -9.62 11.72
CA GLY A 42 -9.92 -9.77 10.90
C GLY A 42 -8.80 -10.48 11.66
N SER A 43 -8.22 -11.52 11.03
CA SER A 43 -7.14 -12.30 11.60
C SER A 43 -5.92 -11.41 11.93
N ARG A 44 -5.06 -11.83 12.85
CA ARG A 44 -3.82 -11.08 13.15
C ARG A 44 -2.79 -11.09 12.01
N GLN A 45 -3.18 -11.52 10.81
CA GLN A 45 -2.29 -11.65 9.66
C GLN A 45 -2.06 -10.34 8.91
N ARG A 46 -3.01 -9.38 8.97
CA ARG A 46 -2.83 -8.06 8.36
C ARG A 46 -2.33 -7.06 9.39
N VAL A 47 -1.32 -6.29 9.01
CA VAL A 47 -0.73 -5.23 9.83
C VAL A 47 -1.21 -3.87 9.33
N ILE A 48 -1.12 -2.84 10.17
CA ILE A 48 -1.55 -1.48 9.79
C ILE A 48 -0.85 -0.97 8.52
N ALA A 49 0.39 -1.41 8.25
CA ALA A 49 1.14 -1.04 7.05
C ALA A 49 0.41 -1.42 5.75
N ASP A 50 -0.27 -2.58 5.70
CA ASP A 50 -1.05 -3.00 4.52
C ASP A 50 -2.17 -1.99 4.19
N PHE A 51 -2.78 -1.42 5.23
CA PHE A 51 -3.84 -0.42 5.08
C PHE A 51 -3.28 0.94 4.71
N LEU A 52 -2.10 1.31 5.20
CA LEU A 52 -1.42 2.55 4.81
C LEU A 52 -1.02 2.50 3.34
N ILE A 53 -0.54 1.35 2.84
CA ILE A 53 -0.22 1.15 1.42
C ILE A 53 -1.47 1.31 0.55
N GLY A 54 -2.56 0.63 0.89
CA GLY A 54 -3.80 0.69 0.09
C GLY A 54 -4.44 2.08 0.13
N ALA A 55 -4.37 2.76 1.27
CA ALA A 55 -4.89 4.11 1.42
C ALA A 55 -4.05 5.17 0.70
N HIS A 56 -2.72 5.03 0.72
CA HIS A 56 -1.83 5.85 -0.10
C HIS A 56 -2.16 5.67 -1.58
N ALA A 57 -2.37 4.42 -2.02
CA ALA A 57 -2.65 4.12 -3.41
C ALA A 57 -3.95 4.77 -3.94
N ILE A 58 -4.99 4.95 -3.12
CA ILE A 58 -6.24 5.61 -3.56
C ILE A 58 -6.20 7.14 -3.45
N ALA A 59 -5.30 7.69 -2.63
CA ALA A 59 -5.26 9.12 -2.32
C ALA A 59 -4.13 9.85 -3.05
N GLN A 60 -3.03 9.16 -3.36
CA GLN A 60 -1.77 9.76 -3.83
C GLN A 60 -1.14 9.04 -5.02
N ALA A 61 -1.78 7.99 -5.53
CA ALA A 61 -1.29 7.24 -6.68
C ALA A 61 -2.42 6.97 -7.68
N ASP A 62 -2.04 6.68 -8.92
CA ASP A 62 -2.99 6.29 -9.95
C ASP A 62 -3.33 4.80 -9.89
N ARG A 63 -2.34 3.96 -9.56
CA ARG A 63 -2.41 2.48 -9.66
C ARG A 63 -1.63 1.84 -8.51
N LEU A 64 -2.05 0.64 -8.08
CA LEU A 64 -1.32 -0.20 -7.13
C LEU A 64 -0.84 -1.48 -7.81
N LEU A 65 0.48 -1.65 -7.95
CA LEU A 65 1.07 -2.89 -8.43
C LEU A 65 1.29 -3.86 -7.27
N THR A 66 0.58 -4.99 -7.23
CA THR A 66 0.69 -5.99 -6.16
C THR A 66 0.18 -7.36 -6.59
N ARG A 67 0.76 -8.41 -5.99
CA ARG A 67 0.27 -9.79 -6.11
C ARG A 67 -0.91 -10.10 -5.18
N ASP A 68 -1.13 -9.28 -4.16
CA ASP A 68 -2.20 -9.48 -3.16
C ASP A 68 -3.52 -8.82 -3.60
N ARG A 69 -3.96 -9.16 -4.82
CA ARG A 69 -5.10 -8.51 -5.48
C ARG A 69 -6.39 -8.59 -4.66
N GLY A 70 -6.65 -9.72 -3.98
CA GLY A 70 -7.90 -9.98 -3.28
C GLY A 70 -8.08 -9.07 -2.07
N PHE A 71 -7.02 -8.87 -1.28
CA PHE A 71 -7.07 -7.99 -0.12
C PHE A 71 -7.31 -6.53 -0.53
N TYR A 72 -6.48 -6.01 -1.44
CA TYR A 72 -6.54 -4.60 -1.83
C TYR A 72 -7.85 -4.25 -2.54
N ARG A 73 -8.36 -5.12 -3.43
CA ARG A 73 -9.68 -4.89 -4.08
C ARG A 73 -10.85 -4.93 -3.10
N SER A 74 -10.75 -5.70 -2.02
CA SER A 74 -11.84 -5.83 -1.02
C SER A 74 -11.93 -4.65 -0.07
N TYR A 75 -10.80 -4.02 0.29
CA TYR A 75 -10.75 -2.92 1.26
C TYR A 75 -10.58 -1.54 0.62
N PHE A 76 -10.07 -1.48 -0.61
CA PHE A 76 -9.80 -0.25 -1.34
C PHE A 76 -10.39 -0.34 -2.75
N THR A 77 -11.72 -0.36 -2.85
CA THR A 77 -12.46 -0.57 -4.11
C THR A 77 -12.18 0.48 -5.18
N ALA A 78 -11.79 1.69 -4.78
CA ALA A 78 -11.37 2.76 -5.69
C ALA A 78 -9.96 2.56 -6.27
N ALA A 79 -9.16 1.64 -5.70
CA ALA A 79 -7.81 1.37 -6.19
C ALA A 79 -7.86 0.60 -7.50
N THR A 80 -7.15 1.10 -8.51
CA THR A 80 -6.88 0.30 -9.71
C THR A 80 -5.67 -0.59 -9.44
N VAL A 81 -5.94 -1.87 -9.18
CA VAL A 81 -4.92 -2.86 -8.80
C VAL A 81 -4.41 -3.62 -10.02
N LEU A 82 -3.11 -3.52 -10.28
CA LEU A 82 -2.36 -4.25 -11.29
C LEU A 82 -1.60 -5.41 -10.65
N ASP A 83 -1.57 -6.57 -11.30
CA ASP A 83 -0.80 -7.72 -10.84
C ASP A 83 0.33 -8.01 -11.86
N PRO A 84 1.61 -7.90 -11.46
CA PRO A 84 2.73 -8.08 -12.37
C PRO A 84 2.88 -9.52 -12.89
N THR A 85 2.14 -10.49 -12.35
CA THR A 85 2.18 -11.89 -12.82
C THR A 85 1.01 -12.26 -13.71
N SER A 86 0.05 -11.34 -13.93
CA SER A 86 -1.06 -11.58 -14.84
C SER A 86 -0.64 -11.19 -16.24
N THR A 87 -0.37 -12.21 -17.06
CA THR A 87 -0.09 -12.09 -18.50
C THR A 87 -1.33 -11.67 -19.27
#